data_AF-A0A2S8JDU1-F1
#
_entry.id   AF-A0A2S8JDU1-F1
#
_cell.length_a   1.000
_cell.length_b   1.000
_cell.length_c   1.000
_cell.angle_alpha   90.00
_cell.angle_beta   90.00
_cell.angle_gamma   90.00
#
_symmetry.space_group_name_H-M   'P 1'
#
loop_
_entity.id
_entity.type
_entity.pdbx_description
1 polymer ?
#
loop_
_entity_poly.entity_id
_entity_poly.type
_entity_poly.pdbx_seq_one_letter_code
_entity_poly.pdbx_strand_id
1 'polypeptide(L)'
;MDDNEEHDIDVVRTRLIQRYPDLDPEVIEDLIEASLRRFDGCRIRDFVPLLIERAATRTLDATYSGAPTQPEPLHTPELPTTPHAEPAVRAAISSWGVGRVFARHSPRLS
;
A
#
# COMPACT_ATOMS: atom_id res chain seq x y z
N MET A 1 19.92 3.26 -16.67
CA MET A 1 18.48 3.32 -16.38
C MET A 1 17.85 3.77 -17.67
N ASP A 2 16.96 2.99 -18.24
CA ASP A 2 16.32 3.32 -19.51
C ASP A 2 15.40 4.53 -19.29
N ASP A 3 15.41 5.54 -20.15
CA ASP A 3 14.64 6.79 -19.99
C ASP A 3 13.13 6.53 -19.80
N ASN A 4 12.62 5.42 -20.36
CA ASN A 4 11.24 4.98 -20.19
C ASN A 4 10.93 4.52 -18.76
N GLU A 5 11.87 3.84 -18.09
CA GLU A 5 11.71 3.41 -16.70
C GLU A 5 11.65 4.62 -15.75
N GLU A 6 12.50 5.62 -15.96
CA GLU A 6 12.50 6.85 -15.15
C GLU A 6 11.16 7.59 -15.28
N HIS A 7 10.65 7.70 -16.51
CA HIS A 7 9.35 8.30 -16.77
C HIS A 7 8.22 7.52 -16.11
N ASP A 8 8.20 6.19 -16.23
CA ASP A 8 7.18 5.35 -15.60
C ASP A 8 7.23 5.44 -14.06
N ILE A 9 8.42 5.57 -13.47
CA ILE A 9 8.57 5.81 -12.02
C ILE A 9 8.00 7.18 -11.62
N ASP A 10 8.20 8.22 -12.42
CA ASP A 10 7.62 9.54 -12.15
C ASP A 10 6.09 9.54 -12.21
N VAL A 11 5.51 8.77 -13.14
CA VAL A 11 4.06 8.54 -13.19
C VAL A 11 3.58 7.81 -11.93
N VAL A 12 4.31 6.79 -11.47
CA VAL A 12 3.99 6.06 -10.23
C VAL A 12 4.07 6.97 -9.00
N ARG A 13 5.12 7.80 -8.89
CA ARG A 13 5.26 8.83 -7.85
C ARG A 13 4.04 9.72 -7.80
N THR A 14 3.67 10.29 -8.95
CA THR A 14 2.51 11.19 -9.07
C THR A 14 1.22 10.50 -8.62
N ARG A 15 1.02 9.22 -8.99
CA ARG A 15 -0.14 8.44 -8.56
C ARG A 15 -0.16 8.18 -7.06
N LEU A 16 0.98 7.87 -6.46
CA LEU A 16 1.08 7.63 -5.03
C LEU A 16 0.78 8.91 -4.23
N ILE A 17 1.34 10.06 -4.66
CA ILE A 17 1.05 11.36 -4.03
C ILE A 17 -0.44 11.70 -4.14
N GLN A 18 -1.06 11.48 -5.31
CA GLN A 18 -2.50 11.71 -5.49
C GLN A 18 -3.36 10.76 -4.64
N ARG A 19 -2.91 9.52 -4.43
CA ARG A 19 -3.63 8.52 -3.64
C ARG A 19 -3.51 8.73 -2.15
N TYR A 20 -2.40 9.31 -1.70
CA TYR A 20 -2.11 9.56 -0.29
C TYR A 20 -1.81 11.05 -0.05
N PRO A 21 -2.79 11.94 -0.27
CA PRO A 21 -2.57 13.39 -0.19
C PRO A 21 -2.29 13.88 1.25
N ASP A 22 -2.67 13.11 2.26
CA ASP A 22 -2.44 13.42 3.68
C ASP A 22 -1.02 13.07 4.14
N LEU A 23 -0.22 12.42 3.28
CA LEU A 23 1.15 12.04 3.60
C LEU A 23 2.15 13.04 3.02
N ASP A 24 3.27 13.19 3.73
CA ASP A 24 4.38 13.98 3.22
C ASP A 24 4.97 13.32 1.95
N PRO A 25 5.14 14.06 0.85
CA PRO A 25 5.71 13.52 -0.38
C PRO A 25 7.11 12.93 -0.17
N GLU A 26 7.88 13.42 0.80
CA GLU A 26 9.21 12.88 1.13
C GLU A 26 9.13 11.40 1.57
N VAL A 27 8.08 11.02 2.33
CA VAL A 27 7.85 9.63 2.74
C VAL A 27 7.59 8.72 1.53
N ILE A 28 6.91 9.25 0.51
CA ILE A 28 6.64 8.51 -0.72
C ILE A 28 7.93 8.34 -1.53
N GLU A 29 8.76 9.39 -1.63
CA GLU A 29 10.06 9.32 -2.30
C GLU A 29 10.99 8.31 -1.64
N ASP A 30 11.15 8.35 -0.31
CA ASP A 30 11.98 7.40 0.44
C ASP A 30 11.57 5.94 0.17
N LEU A 31 10.25 5.70 0.08
CA LEU A 31 9.69 4.38 -0.15
C LEU A 31 9.94 3.89 -1.59
N ILE A 32 9.84 4.79 -2.56
CA ILE A 32 10.18 4.53 -3.96
C ILE A 32 11.67 4.23 -4.09
N GLU A 33 12.54 5.02 -3.48
CA GLU A 33 14.00 4.82 -3.54
C GLU A 33 14.41 3.50 -2.88
N ALA A 34 13.88 3.20 -1.69
CA ALA A 34 14.12 1.94 -1.00
C ALA A 34 13.68 0.73 -1.84
N SER A 35 12.57 0.87 -2.58
CA SER A 35 12.07 -0.17 -3.49
C SER A 35 12.95 -0.28 -4.74
N LEU A 36 13.39 0.83 -5.33
CA LEU A 36 14.26 0.87 -6.50
C LEU A 36 15.59 0.16 -6.22
N ARG A 37 16.20 0.44 -5.06
CA ARG A 37 17.44 -0.20 -4.60
C ARG A 37 17.32 -1.72 -4.49
N ARG A 38 16.12 -2.24 -4.20
CA ARG A 38 15.86 -3.68 -4.12
C ARG A 38 15.88 -4.35 -5.49
N PHE A 39 15.52 -3.62 -6.54
CA PHE A 39 15.54 -4.12 -7.91
C PHE A 39 16.86 -3.81 -8.64
N ASP A 40 17.82 -3.17 -7.95
CA ASP A 40 19.15 -2.95 -8.49
C ASP A 40 19.81 -4.29 -8.90
N GLY A 41 20.35 -4.34 -10.11
CA GLY A 41 20.92 -5.57 -10.69
C GLY A 41 19.92 -6.57 -11.30
N CYS A 42 18.60 -6.29 -11.29
CA CYS A 42 17.63 -7.12 -12.00
C CYS A 42 17.76 -6.99 -13.53
N ARG A 43 17.76 -8.12 -14.24
CA ARG A 43 17.93 -8.17 -15.71
C ARG A 43 16.70 -7.67 -16.48
N ILE A 44 15.50 -7.80 -15.91
CA ILE A 44 14.24 -7.36 -16.52
C ILE A 44 13.74 -6.18 -15.71
N ARG A 45 13.66 -5.00 -16.33
CA ARG A 45 13.34 -3.73 -15.66
C ARG A 45 11.98 -3.13 -16.04
N ASP A 46 11.33 -3.64 -17.11
CA ASP A 46 10.01 -3.16 -17.57
C ASP A 46 8.90 -3.24 -16.50
N PHE A 47 9.03 -4.17 -15.55
CA PHE A 47 8.05 -4.36 -14.48
C PHE A 47 8.44 -3.67 -13.17
N VAL A 48 9.62 -3.07 -13.09
CA VAL A 48 10.10 -2.39 -11.87
C VAL A 48 9.15 -1.29 -11.41
N PRO A 49 8.64 -0.39 -12.28
CA PRO A 49 7.69 0.64 -11.86
C PRO A 49 6.44 0.07 -11.20
N LEU A 50 5.85 -0.97 -11.79
CA LEU A 50 4.66 -1.64 -11.26
C LEU A 50 4.92 -2.34 -9.92
N LEU A 51 6.10 -2.95 -9.77
CA LEU A 51 6.49 -3.61 -8.53
C LEU A 51 6.73 -2.61 -7.42
N ILE A 52 7.32 -1.46 -7.73
CA ILE A 52 7.49 -0.33 -6.80
C ILE A 52 6.13 0.17 -6.34
N GLU A 53 5.21 0.49 -7.26
CA GLU A 53 3.86 0.97 -6.93
C GLU A 53 3.14 0.02 -5.96
N ARG A 54 3.19 -1.28 -6.25
CA ARG A 54 2.55 -2.30 -5.42
C ARG A 54 3.22 -2.46 -4.05
N ALA A 55 4.54 -2.39 -3.98
CA ALA A 55 5.27 -2.46 -2.72
C ALA A 55 5.01 -1.23 -1.85
N ALA A 56 4.99 -0.05 -2.47
CA ALA A 56 4.70 1.22 -1.82
C ALA A 56 3.28 1.21 -1.25
N THR A 57 2.27 0.93 -2.08
CA THR A 57 0.86 0.85 -1.67
C THR A 57 0.67 -0.11 -0.51
N ARG A 58 1.30 -1.29 -0.53
CA ARG A 58 1.20 -2.27 0.56
C ARG A 58 1.80 -1.76 1.86
N THR A 59 2.91 -1.04 1.79
CA THR A 59 3.59 -0.50 2.97
C THR A 59 2.80 0.66 3.55
N LEU A 60 2.31 1.56 2.69
CA LEU A 60 1.48 2.68 3.08
C LEU A 60 0.16 2.20 3.68
N ASP A 61 -0.49 1.21 3.06
CA ASP A 61 -1.70 0.61 3.62
C ASP A 61 -1.41 -0.06 4.97
N ALA A 62 -0.34 -0.85 5.11
CA ALA A 62 -0.02 -1.45 6.40
C ALA A 62 0.32 -0.43 7.51
N THR A 63 0.87 0.73 7.15
CA THR A 63 1.33 1.76 8.09
C THR A 63 0.23 2.77 8.45
N TYR A 64 -0.59 3.14 7.46
CA TYR A 64 -1.58 4.22 7.55
C TYR A 64 -3.03 3.72 7.46
N SER A 65 -3.28 2.49 7.00
CA SER A 65 -4.56 1.77 7.15
C SER A 65 -4.68 1.13 8.55
N GLY A 66 -4.07 1.77 9.56
CA GLY A 66 -4.45 1.58 10.95
C GLY A 66 -5.78 2.26 11.20
N ALA A 67 -6.87 1.69 10.66
CA ALA A 67 -8.27 2.04 10.88
C ALA A 67 -8.59 3.55 10.88
N PRO A 68 -9.26 4.11 9.85
CA PRO A 68 -10.31 5.04 10.20
C PRO A 68 -11.24 4.22 11.09
N THR A 69 -11.30 4.58 12.37
CA THR A 69 -12.50 4.36 13.16
C THR A 69 -13.59 4.91 12.27
N GLN A 70 -14.31 4.05 11.54
CA GLN A 70 -15.57 4.46 10.97
C GLN A 70 -16.30 5.00 12.19
N PRO A 71 -16.62 6.31 12.27
CA PRO A 71 -17.62 6.69 13.24
C PRO A 71 -18.80 5.84 12.81
N GLU A 72 -19.11 4.78 13.56
CA GLU A 72 -20.38 4.11 13.42
C GLU A 72 -21.38 5.27 13.41
N PRO A 73 -22.15 5.46 12.34
CA PRO A 73 -23.34 6.26 12.47
C PRO A 73 -24.19 5.44 13.45
N LEU A 74 -24.02 5.71 14.76
CA LEU A 74 -24.95 5.38 15.82
C LEU A 74 -26.20 6.22 15.55
N HIS A 75 -26.87 5.89 14.45
CA HIS A 75 -28.26 6.20 14.23
C HIS A 75 -29.05 5.26 15.14
N THR A 76 -29.41 5.84 16.28
CA THR A 76 -30.69 5.63 16.97
C THR A 76 -30.83 4.32 17.76
N PRO A 77 -31.19 4.39 19.05
CA PRO A 77 -31.57 3.20 19.79
C PRO A 77 -32.95 2.75 19.31
N GLU A 78 -33.05 1.60 18.63
CA GLU A 78 -34.27 0.81 18.75
C GLU A 78 -33.98 -0.69 18.70
N LEU A 79 -34.49 -1.37 19.72
CA LEU A 79 -34.42 -2.80 19.99
C LEU A 79 -35.50 -3.55 19.15
N PRO A 80 -35.54 -4.90 19.16
CA PRO A 80 -35.50 -5.77 17.98
C PRO A 80 -36.89 -6.16 17.45
N THR A 81 -36.96 -6.73 16.22
CA THR A 81 -37.79 -7.93 15.89
C THR A 81 -37.84 -8.21 14.37
N THR A 82 -37.09 -9.21 13.91
CA THR A 82 -37.57 -10.44 13.21
C THR A 82 -36.42 -11.09 12.42
N PRO A 83 -36.36 -12.43 12.38
CA PRO A 83 -35.31 -13.17 11.70
C PRO A 83 -35.66 -13.28 10.21
N HIS A 84 -34.78 -12.82 9.32
CA HIS A 84 -34.86 -13.24 7.93
C HIS A 84 -33.63 -14.05 7.55
N ALA A 85 -33.93 -15.27 7.15
CA ALA A 85 -33.04 -16.31 6.70
C ALA A 85 -32.12 -15.88 5.54
N GLU A 86 -30.95 -16.53 5.54
CA GLU A 86 -30.02 -16.86 4.45
C GLU A 86 -30.59 -16.98 3.01
N PRO A 87 -29.76 -17.12 1.95
CA PRO A 87 -28.29 -17.08 1.88
C PRO A 87 -27.76 -16.22 0.70
N ALA A 88 -26.60 -15.58 0.84
CA ALA A 88 -25.83 -15.13 -0.32
C ALA A 88 -24.34 -15.11 -0.01
N VAL A 89 -23.71 -16.24 -0.31
CA VAL A 89 -22.28 -16.40 -0.60
C VAL A 89 -21.73 -15.16 -1.28
N ARG A 90 -21.01 -14.33 -0.53
CA ARG A 90 -19.98 -13.44 -1.08
C ARG A 90 -18.68 -13.85 -0.44
N ALA A 91 -17.92 -14.63 -1.21
CA ALA A 91 -16.58 -15.04 -0.90
C ALA A 91 -15.74 -13.79 -0.57
N ALA A 92 -15.60 -13.55 0.73
CA ALA A 92 -14.62 -12.64 1.27
C ALA A 92 -13.25 -13.31 1.09
N ILE A 93 -12.65 -13.12 -0.09
CA ILE A 93 -11.20 -13.31 -0.24
C ILE A 93 -10.47 -12.10 0.34
N SER A 94 -10.75 -11.78 1.60
CA SER A 94 -9.99 -10.82 2.38
C SER A 94 -9.20 -11.60 3.41
N SER A 95 -7.94 -11.88 3.09
CA SER A 95 -6.81 -11.67 3.98
C SER A 95 -5.65 -12.45 3.40
N TRP A 96 -4.85 -11.77 2.59
CA TRP A 96 -3.49 -12.21 2.33
C TRP A 96 -2.66 -11.87 3.58
N GLY A 97 -2.91 -12.61 4.65
CA GLY A 97 -2.02 -12.69 5.79
C GLY A 97 -0.81 -13.54 5.40
N VAL A 98 0.38 -12.96 5.49
CA VAL A 98 1.57 -13.52 6.16
C VAL A 98 2.74 -12.59 5.84
N GLY A 99 3.33 -12.08 6.91
CA GLY A 99 4.28 -10.99 6.88
C GLY A 99 5.67 -11.34 6.37
N ARG A 100 6.49 -10.28 6.26
CA ARG A 100 7.91 -10.36 6.59
C ARG A 100 8.46 -8.95 6.88
N VAL A 101 8.80 -8.76 8.15
CA VAL A 101 9.98 -8.07 8.68
C VAL A 101 10.77 -7.25 7.66
N PHE A 102 10.66 -5.92 7.73
CA PHE A 102 11.74 -5.05 7.28
C PHE A 102 12.76 -4.95 8.41
N ALA A 103 13.84 -5.69 8.25
CA ALA A 103 15.03 -5.54 9.08
C ALA A 103 15.60 -4.15 8.81
N ARG A 104 15.70 -3.36 9.89
CA ARG A 104 16.38 -2.07 9.93
C ARG A 104 17.84 -2.31 9.56
N HIS A 105 18.25 -1.94 8.35
CA HIS A 105 19.68 -1.88 8.05
C HIS A 105 20.15 -0.46 8.32
N SER A 106 20.74 -0.27 9.51
CA SER A 106 21.55 0.89 9.81
C SER A 106 22.74 0.97 8.82
N PRO A 107 23.21 2.17 8.47
CA PRO A 107 24.43 2.33 7.70
C PRO A 107 25.63 1.99 8.60
N ARG A 108 26.55 1.16 8.13
CA ARG A 108 27.91 1.14 8.69
C ARG A 108 28.79 1.98 7.77
N LEU A 109 29.29 3.07 8.35
CA LEU A 109 30.38 3.89 7.82
C LEU A 109 31.69 3.09 7.82
N SER A 110 32.57 3.51 6.89
CA SER A 110 33.96 3.09 6.61
C SER A 110 34.16 1.99 5.58
#